data_AF-A0AA39GZX2-F1
#
_entry.id   AF-A0AA39GZX2-F1
#
_cell.length_a   1.000
_cell.length_b   1.000
_cell.length_c   1.000
_cell.angle_alpha   90.00
_cell.angle_beta   90.00
_cell.angle_gamma   90.00
#
_symmetry.space_group_name_H-M   'P 1'
#
loop_
_entity.id
_entity.type
_entity.pdbx_description
1 polymer ?
#
loop_
_entity_poly.entity_id
_entity_poly.type
_entity_poly.pdbx_seq_one_letter_code
_entity_poly.pdbx_strand_id
1 'polypeptide(L)'
;MRYFLLFTIFTVVVLAGKDHFFVFEKLNPSLLKLARLYGNEAYKDYVKDTENRTEAQRQSLYIDYFERCNDLGWDYAKNVTMIVAKKSNSTRYKTLMKLGVRAFLSRFLTLPAEQINSGIDQLCTKSEMQLQCQYGFGESSMRLLLDKECNTKRKELRYECIGGEVEHWTKNCTDVIDVYNETRWAVNKEIAQIHISTVDYVDSLTKSLNPHDKEQFVPTKILVESIFRKALVRIAALEGKKCSRLSDMIKCITPALEKQCGAPSAEALKISLLVGYLKQERKDELEAHFEGFAGEDDPLCTALHKYI
;
A
#
# COMPACT_ATOMS: atom_id res chain seq x y z
N MET A 1 -8.46 4.74 75.43
CA MET A 1 -9.62 4.81 74.52
C MET A 1 -9.17 5.59 73.30
N ARG A 2 -9.15 4.95 72.12
CA ARG A 2 -10.10 5.21 71.03
C ARG A 2 -10.00 6.67 70.55
N TYR A 3 -9.75 7.03 69.32
CA TYR A 3 -9.63 6.35 68.03
C TYR A 3 -9.66 7.50 66.99
N PHE A 4 -9.13 7.27 65.79
CA PHE A 4 -9.54 7.96 64.56
C PHE A 4 -9.21 9.47 64.47
N LEU A 5 -8.61 10.02 63.41
CA LEU A 5 -8.74 9.66 62.01
C LEU A 5 -7.60 10.36 61.27
N LEU A 6 -6.51 9.63 61.03
CA LEU A 6 -5.56 9.92 59.95
C LEU A 6 -6.33 9.76 58.65
N PHE A 7 -6.79 10.86 58.05
CA PHE A 7 -7.13 10.91 56.64
C PHE A 7 -6.13 11.82 55.96
N THR A 8 -4.92 11.28 55.80
CA THR A 8 -4.02 11.63 54.72
C THR A 8 -4.78 11.39 53.41
N ILE A 9 -5.28 12.47 52.83
CA ILE A 9 -5.70 12.52 51.44
C ILE A 9 -4.42 12.33 50.62
N PHE A 10 -4.02 11.08 50.43
CA PHE A 10 -3.17 10.67 49.33
C PHE A 10 -4.07 10.71 48.09
N THR A 11 -4.22 11.90 47.50
CA THR A 11 -4.56 12.00 46.10
C THR A 11 -3.43 11.35 45.33
N VAL A 12 -3.60 10.05 45.05
CA VAL A 12 -2.91 9.39 43.95
C VAL A 12 -3.34 10.16 42.71
N VAL A 13 -2.54 11.15 42.33
CA VAL A 13 -2.53 11.70 40.99
C VAL A 13 -2.06 10.53 40.12
N VAL A 14 -3.00 9.69 39.71
CA VAL A 14 -2.85 8.90 38.50
C VAL A 14 -2.79 9.94 37.40
N LEU A 15 -1.58 10.42 37.11
CA LEU A 15 -1.25 10.96 35.80
C LEU A 15 -1.64 9.83 34.85
N ALA A 16 -2.81 9.97 34.24
CA ALA A 16 -3.15 9.27 33.01
C ALA A 16 -2.11 9.71 31.98
N GLY A 17 -0.93 9.08 32.02
CA GLY A 17 -0.04 9.05 30.89
C GLY A 17 -0.89 8.47 29.77
N LYS A 18 -1.21 9.28 28.76
CA LYS A 18 -1.76 8.76 27.52
C LYS A 18 -0.77 7.70 27.06
N ASP A 19 -1.14 6.43 27.21
CA ASP A 19 -0.28 5.31 26.90
C ASP A 19 0.38 5.57 25.54
N HIS A 20 1.70 5.70 25.57
CA HIS A 20 2.50 5.94 24.38
C HIS A 20 2.59 4.60 23.65
N PHE A 21 1.60 4.30 22.80
CA PHE A 21 1.66 3.12 21.96
C PHE A 21 2.64 3.38 20.82
N PHE A 22 3.86 2.86 20.98
CA PHE A 22 4.84 2.73 19.91
C PHE A 22 4.57 1.42 19.16
N VAL A 23 4.62 1.46 17.82
CA VAL A 23 4.72 0.23 17.04
C VAL A 23 6.19 -0.10 16.77
N PHE A 24 7.01 0.91 16.50
CA PHE A 24 8.47 0.82 16.43
C PHE A 24 9.15 1.37 17.69
N GLU A 25 9.59 0.48 18.58
CA GLU A 25 10.17 0.80 19.90
C GLU A 25 11.46 1.64 19.84
N LYS A 26 12.13 1.70 18.68
CA LYS A 26 13.39 2.46 18.51
C LYS A 26 13.18 3.94 18.15
N LEU A 27 11.94 4.41 17.97
CA LEU A 27 11.73 5.81 17.62
C LEU A 27 12.16 6.72 18.79
N ASN A 28 13.03 7.69 18.49
CA ASN A 28 13.48 8.67 19.48
C ASN A 28 12.27 9.46 20.04
N PRO A 29 12.10 9.59 21.37
CA PRO A 29 10.99 10.32 21.99
C PRO A 29 10.77 11.74 21.44
N SER A 30 11.86 12.43 21.08
CA SER A 30 11.79 13.76 20.47
C SER A 30 11.10 13.74 19.09
N LEU A 31 11.34 12.70 18.29
CA LEU A 31 10.71 12.52 16.98
C LEU A 31 9.24 12.14 17.11
N LEU A 32 8.89 11.35 18.12
CA LEU A 32 7.48 11.06 18.43
C LEU A 32 6.73 12.34 18.80
N LYS A 33 7.31 13.17 19.69
CA LYS A 33 6.69 14.43 20.10
C LYS A 33 6.52 15.38 18.91
N LEU A 34 7.54 15.48 18.06
CA LEU A 34 7.50 16.27 16.83
C LEU A 34 6.38 15.79 15.90
N ALA A 35 6.29 14.48 15.65
CA ALA A 35 5.27 13.90 14.79
C ALA A 35 3.85 14.19 15.29
N ARG A 36 3.60 13.98 16.58
CA ARG A 36 2.30 14.28 17.19
C ARG A 36 1.97 15.77 17.14
N LEU A 37 2.95 16.64 17.36
CA LEU A 37 2.74 18.08 17.27
C LEU A 37 2.31 18.47 15.85
N TYR A 38 3.01 17.94 14.84
CA TYR A 38 2.69 18.18 13.43
C TYR A 38 1.25 17.78 13.09
N GLY A 39 0.81 16.59 13.54
CA GLY A 39 -0.57 16.14 13.36
C GLY A 39 -1.61 17.01 14.08
N ASN A 40 -1.33 17.43 15.33
CA ASN A 40 -2.22 18.31 16.08
C ASN A 40 -2.33 19.70 15.44
N GLU A 41 -1.24 20.23 14.89
CA GLU A 41 -1.25 21.50 14.16
C GLU A 41 -2.05 21.39 12.86
N ALA A 42 -1.84 20.33 12.09
CA ALA A 42 -2.64 20.06 10.89
C ALA A 42 -4.14 19.96 11.21
N TYR A 43 -4.52 19.31 12.31
CA TYR A 43 -5.92 19.22 12.73
C TYR A 43 -6.49 20.58 13.16
N LYS A 44 -5.72 21.40 13.88
CA LYS A 44 -6.15 22.76 14.25
C LYS A 44 -6.38 23.63 13.02
N ASP A 45 -5.48 23.58 12.05
CA ASP A 45 -5.63 24.30 10.78
C ASP A 45 -6.87 23.81 10.02
N TYR A 46 -7.07 22.50 9.94
CA TYR A 46 -8.26 21.91 9.34
C TYR A 46 -9.56 22.43 9.99
N VAL A 47 -9.65 22.41 11.32
CA VAL A 47 -10.84 22.90 12.04
C VAL A 47 -11.08 24.37 11.71
N LYS A 48 -10.04 25.20 11.81
CA LYS A 48 -10.12 26.65 11.53
C LYS A 48 -10.60 26.92 10.10
N ASP A 49 -10.05 26.21 9.11
CA ASP A 49 -10.39 26.41 7.70
C ASP A 49 -11.77 25.86 7.32
N THR A 50 -12.36 25.02 8.17
CA THR A 50 -13.65 24.36 7.94
C THR A 50 -14.80 24.87 8.80
N GLU A 51 -14.57 25.82 9.72
CA GLU A 51 -15.59 26.36 10.64
C GLU A 51 -16.89 26.76 9.92
N ASN A 52 -16.79 27.39 8.74
CA ASN A 52 -17.93 27.88 7.97
C ASN A 52 -18.15 27.15 6.63
N ARG A 53 -17.66 25.92 6.49
CA ARG A 53 -17.77 25.14 5.24
C ARG A 53 -18.83 24.05 5.31
N THR A 54 -19.38 23.70 4.15
CA THR A 54 -20.29 22.55 4.00
C THR A 54 -19.57 21.23 4.23
N GLU A 55 -20.30 20.19 4.64
CA GLU A 55 -19.73 18.86 4.94
C GLU A 55 -18.93 18.27 3.77
N ALA A 56 -19.39 18.42 2.52
CA ALA A 56 -18.65 17.98 1.35
C ALA A 56 -17.31 18.72 1.16
N GLN A 57 -17.27 20.03 1.43
CA GLN A 57 -16.03 20.81 1.40
C GLN A 57 -15.10 20.43 2.56
N ARG A 58 -15.65 20.08 3.71
CA ARG A 58 -14.88 19.58 4.85
C ARG A 58 -14.20 18.25 4.51
N GLN A 59 -14.92 17.31 3.91
CA GLN A 59 -14.34 16.02 3.50
C GLN A 59 -13.21 16.17 2.47
N SER A 60 -13.35 17.06 1.50
CA SER A 60 -12.27 17.34 0.53
C SER A 60 -11.01 17.88 1.22
N LEU A 61 -11.15 18.86 2.11
CA LEU A 61 -10.02 19.46 2.83
C LEU A 61 -9.43 18.52 3.87
N TYR A 62 -10.23 17.63 4.45
CA TYR A 62 -9.77 16.64 5.42
C TYR A 62 -8.62 15.81 4.84
N ILE A 63 -8.78 15.36 3.59
CA ILE A 63 -7.76 14.58 2.87
C ILE A 63 -6.48 15.40 2.72
N ASP A 64 -6.58 16.65 2.23
CA ASP A 64 -5.42 17.52 2.02
C ASP A 64 -4.60 17.73 3.31
N TYR A 65 -5.30 17.94 4.43
CA TYR A 65 -4.68 18.16 5.74
C TYR A 65 -4.10 16.87 6.34
N PHE A 66 -4.80 15.75 6.14
CA PHE A 66 -4.34 14.42 6.58
C PHE A 66 -3.10 13.96 5.80
N GLU A 67 -3.06 14.22 4.49
CA GLU A 67 -1.95 13.87 3.61
C GLU A 67 -0.65 14.61 3.95
N ARG A 68 -0.69 15.72 4.71
CA ARG A 68 0.52 16.38 5.23
C ARG A 68 1.38 15.44 6.08
N CYS A 69 0.78 14.44 6.71
CA CYS A 69 1.52 13.42 7.45
C CYS A 69 2.35 12.49 6.53
N ASN A 70 2.05 12.39 5.23
CA ASN A 70 2.70 11.43 4.33
C ASN A 70 4.15 11.77 3.99
N ASP A 71 4.54 13.04 4.06
CA ASP A 71 5.93 13.44 3.80
C ASP A 71 6.81 13.42 5.05
N LEU A 72 6.20 13.29 6.23
CA LEU A 72 6.92 13.30 7.49
C LEU A 72 7.90 12.12 7.57
N GLY A 73 9.14 12.43 7.96
CA GLY A 73 10.20 11.44 8.13
C GLY A 73 10.89 11.04 6.82
N TRP A 74 10.62 11.70 5.69
CA TRP A 74 11.28 11.39 4.41
C TRP A 74 12.81 11.48 4.48
N ASP A 75 13.35 12.45 5.22
CA ASP A 75 14.80 12.61 5.41
C ASP A 75 15.47 11.36 6.00
N TYR A 76 14.75 10.61 6.86
CA TYR A 76 15.25 9.36 7.44
C TYR A 76 15.25 8.21 6.44
N ALA A 77 14.31 8.19 5.49
CA ALA A 77 14.25 7.17 4.44
C ALA A 77 15.03 7.55 3.16
N LYS A 78 15.52 8.79 3.06
CA LYS A 78 16.19 9.33 1.87
C LYS A 78 17.42 8.51 1.49
N ASN A 79 18.25 8.16 2.46
CA ASN A 79 19.50 7.44 2.20
C ASN A 79 19.24 6.05 1.62
N VAL A 80 18.39 5.23 2.27
CA VAL A 80 18.01 3.91 1.73
C VAL A 80 17.34 4.04 0.35
N THR A 81 16.49 5.05 0.16
CA THR A 81 15.82 5.27 -1.13
C THR A 81 16.83 5.55 -2.25
N MET A 82 17.85 6.38 -1.98
CA MET A 82 18.92 6.67 -2.93
C MET A 82 19.80 5.45 -3.22
N ILE A 83 20.13 4.64 -2.21
CA ILE A 83 20.90 3.40 -2.37
C ILE A 83 20.13 2.42 -3.28
N VAL A 84 18.85 2.22 -3.02
CA VAL A 84 17.97 1.36 -3.81
C VAL A 84 17.87 1.86 -5.25
N ALA A 85 17.70 3.18 -5.45
CA ALA A 85 17.60 3.78 -6.79
C ALA A 85 18.88 3.59 -7.63
N LYS A 86 20.06 3.64 -6.99
CA LYS A 86 21.36 3.46 -7.66
C LYS A 86 21.74 2.00 -7.90
N LYS A 87 21.01 1.04 -7.33
CA LYS A 87 21.34 -0.39 -7.42
C LYS A 87 21.14 -0.91 -8.84
N SER A 88 22.16 -1.58 -9.37
CA SER A 88 22.12 -2.20 -10.70
C SER A 88 21.14 -3.38 -10.77
N ASN A 89 20.56 -3.58 -11.95
CA ASN A 89 19.61 -4.66 -12.21
C ASN A 89 20.33 -6.01 -12.33
N SER A 90 20.51 -6.71 -11.21
CA SER A 90 21.09 -8.07 -11.14
C SER A 90 20.12 -9.15 -11.68
N THR A 91 20.62 -10.38 -11.88
CA THR A 91 19.78 -11.54 -12.19
C THR A 91 18.72 -11.75 -11.10
N ARG A 92 19.12 -11.64 -9.83
CA ARG A 92 18.23 -11.72 -8.65
C ARG A 92 17.08 -10.73 -8.73
N TYR A 93 17.40 -9.47 -9.06
CA TYR A 93 16.40 -8.43 -9.29
C TYR A 93 15.43 -8.82 -10.41
N LYS A 94 15.93 -9.32 -11.55
CA LYS A 94 15.09 -9.74 -12.67
C LYS A 94 14.16 -10.89 -12.30
N THR A 95 14.64 -11.86 -11.53
CA THR A 95 13.81 -12.97 -11.04
C THR A 95 12.70 -12.47 -10.11
N LEU A 96 13.01 -11.60 -9.14
CA LEU A 96 11.99 -10.98 -8.28
C LEU A 96 10.96 -10.16 -9.08
N MET A 97 11.39 -9.45 -10.13
CA MET A 97 10.48 -8.73 -11.02
C MET A 97 9.53 -9.66 -11.78
N LYS A 98 10.04 -10.82 -12.26
CA LYS A 98 9.20 -11.85 -12.91
C LYS A 98 8.13 -12.41 -11.96
N LEU A 99 8.45 -12.53 -10.67
CA LEU A 99 7.48 -12.90 -9.63
C LEU A 99 6.40 -11.85 -9.38
N GLY A 100 6.53 -10.64 -9.93
CA GLY A 100 5.61 -9.54 -9.67
C GLY A 100 6.01 -8.61 -8.54
N VAL A 101 7.18 -8.81 -7.92
CA VAL A 101 7.68 -7.93 -6.86
C VAL A 101 7.98 -6.53 -7.43
N ARG A 102 7.56 -5.48 -6.72
CA ARG A 102 7.76 -4.07 -7.14
C ARG A 102 9.24 -3.73 -7.31
N ALA A 103 9.56 -2.88 -8.28
CA ALA A 103 10.94 -2.54 -8.62
C ALA A 103 11.78 -2.02 -7.44
N PHE A 104 11.19 -1.19 -6.57
CA PHE A 104 11.86 -0.73 -5.35
C PHE A 104 12.20 -1.92 -4.43
N LEU A 105 11.20 -2.74 -4.08
CA LEU A 105 11.38 -3.89 -3.19
C LEU A 105 12.34 -4.92 -3.80
N SER A 106 12.24 -5.21 -5.09
CA SER A 106 13.15 -6.09 -5.81
C SER A 106 14.61 -5.63 -5.72
N ARG A 107 14.87 -4.33 -5.83
CA ARG A 107 16.23 -3.80 -5.65
C ARG A 107 16.65 -3.85 -4.19
N PHE A 108 15.76 -3.46 -3.28
CA PHE A 108 15.99 -3.45 -1.84
C PHE A 108 16.40 -4.84 -1.31
N LEU A 109 15.66 -5.89 -1.68
CA LEU A 109 15.94 -7.27 -1.27
C LEU A 109 17.28 -7.82 -1.81
N THR A 110 17.88 -7.16 -2.80
CA THR A 110 19.19 -7.54 -3.36
C THR A 110 20.36 -6.71 -2.80
N LEU A 111 20.10 -5.86 -1.81
CA LEU A 111 21.15 -5.17 -1.06
C LEU A 111 21.86 -6.16 -0.11
N PRO A 112 23.09 -5.84 0.34
CA PRO A 112 23.73 -6.55 1.44
C PRO A 112 22.87 -6.53 2.72
N ALA A 113 22.97 -7.57 3.55
CA ALA A 113 22.15 -7.72 4.75
C ALA A 113 22.24 -6.52 5.72
N GLU A 114 23.42 -5.92 5.88
CA GLU A 114 23.61 -4.71 6.70
C GLU A 114 22.79 -3.52 6.17
N GLN A 115 22.75 -3.33 4.85
CA GLN A 115 22.00 -2.26 4.20
C GLN A 115 20.49 -2.53 4.24
N ILE A 116 20.06 -3.79 4.10
CA ILE A 116 18.66 -4.19 4.29
C ILE A 116 18.24 -3.85 5.73
N ASN A 117 19.02 -4.26 6.73
CA ASN A 117 18.65 -4.05 8.12
C ASN A 117 18.60 -2.58 8.52
N SER A 118 19.60 -1.80 8.10
CA SER A 118 19.60 -0.34 8.28
C SER A 118 18.46 0.33 7.52
N GLY A 119 18.17 -0.15 6.31
CA GLY A 119 17.10 0.38 5.47
C GLY A 119 15.70 0.15 6.05
N ILE A 120 15.43 -1.03 6.61
CA ILE A 120 14.16 -1.27 7.30
C ILE A 120 14.06 -0.39 8.55
N ASP A 121 15.14 -0.21 9.33
CA ASP A 121 15.13 0.71 10.49
C ASP A 121 14.76 2.16 10.06
N GLN A 122 15.30 2.62 8.92
CA GLN A 122 14.97 3.93 8.33
C GLN A 122 13.49 4.01 7.89
N LEU A 123 12.99 2.99 7.20
CA LEU A 123 11.60 2.92 6.72
C LEU A 123 10.60 2.80 7.88
N CYS A 124 10.92 2.03 8.91
CA CYS A 124 10.13 1.92 10.14
C CYS A 124 10.11 3.23 10.92
N THR A 125 11.26 3.94 10.99
CA THR A 125 11.32 5.27 11.62
C THR A 125 10.39 6.24 10.90
N LYS A 126 10.46 6.31 9.57
CA LYS A 126 9.55 7.14 8.76
C LYS A 126 8.09 6.77 9.04
N SER A 127 7.75 5.50 8.90
CA SER A 127 6.37 5.04 9.01
C SER A 127 5.78 5.24 10.41
N GLU A 128 6.58 5.03 11.47
CA GLU A 128 6.17 5.35 12.84
C GLU A 128 5.91 6.85 13.01
N MET A 129 6.78 7.74 12.47
CA MET A 129 6.53 9.18 12.52
C MET A 129 5.22 9.55 11.82
N GLN A 130 4.95 8.99 10.64
CA GLN A 130 3.69 9.23 9.93
C GLN A 130 2.48 8.74 10.74
N LEU A 131 2.56 7.55 11.35
CA LEU A 131 1.50 7.02 12.22
C LEU A 131 1.25 7.93 13.43
N GLN A 132 2.31 8.39 14.11
CA GLN A 132 2.17 9.30 15.25
C GLN A 132 1.62 10.67 14.85
N CYS A 133 1.89 11.13 13.63
CA CYS A 133 1.25 12.31 13.05
C CYS A 133 -0.25 12.09 12.86
N GLN A 134 -0.66 10.97 12.27
CA GLN A 134 -2.08 10.63 12.12
C GLN A 134 -2.80 10.53 13.48
N TYR A 135 -2.15 9.94 14.49
CA TYR A 135 -2.68 9.95 15.86
C TYR A 135 -2.85 11.36 16.43
N GLY A 136 -1.91 12.26 16.15
CA GLY A 136 -2.04 13.67 16.48
C GLY A 136 -3.20 14.35 15.76
N PHE A 137 -3.53 13.89 14.55
CA PHE A 137 -4.66 14.36 13.75
C PHE A 137 -6.01 13.77 14.17
N GLY A 138 -6.01 12.69 14.97
CA GLY A 138 -7.21 12.02 15.48
C GLY A 138 -7.55 10.68 14.81
N GLU A 139 -6.67 10.14 13.95
CA GLU A 139 -6.86 8.84 13.29
C GLU A 139 -5.74 7.83 13.61
N SER A 140 -5.98 6.55 13.29
CA SER A 140 -5.02 5.46 13.57
C SER A 140 -4.97 4.38 12.48
N SER A 141 -5.20 4.75 11.22
CA SER A 141 -5.38 3.80 10.12
C SER A 141 -4.14 2.98 9.76
N MET A 142 -2.91 3.46 10.01
CA MET A 142 -1.66 2.78 9.60
C MET A 142 -1.08 1.77 10.61
N ARG A 143 -1.70 1.57 11.78
CA ARG A 143 -1.10 0.76 12.87
C ARG A 143 -0.86 -0.71 12.48
N LEU A 144 -1.82 -1.32 11.77
CA LEU A 144 -1.82 -2.76 11.44
C LEU A 144 -0.67 -3.18 10.50
N LEU A 145 -0.23 -2.29 9.60
CA LEU A 145 0.87 -2.55 8.65
C LEU A 145 2.23 -2.50 9.35
N LEU A 146 2.41 -1.52 10.23
CA LEU A 146 3.62 -1.33 11.02
C LEU A 146 3.85 -2.44 12.04
N ASP A 147 2.77 -2.96 12.64
CA ASP A 147 2.81 -3.98 13.69
C ASP A 147 3.45 -5.30 13.21
N LYS A 148 3.44 -5.59 11.90
CA LYS A 148 4.03 -6.81 11.35
C LYS A 148 5.49 -6.64 10.92
N GLU A 149 5.84 -5.48 10.36
CA GLU A 149 7.15 -5.28 9.72
C GLU A 149 8.18 -4.60 10.63
N CYS A 150 7.71 -3.84 11.63
CA CYS A 150 8.56 -2.99 12.46
C CYS A 150 8.60 -3.40 13.94
N ASN A 151 7.91 -4.47 14.33
CA ASN A 151 7.93 -4.93 15.72
C ASN A 151 9.22 -5.72 16.07
N THR A 152 9.31 -6.17 17.33
CA THR A 152 10.43 -6.98 17.84
C THR A 152 10.60 -8.34 17.15
N LYS A 153 9.52 -8.90 16.58
CA LYS A 153 9.53 -10.16 15.81
C LYS A 153 10.09 -10.00 14.40
N ARG A 154 10.40 -8.77 13.95
CA ARG A 154 11.07 -8.53 12.66
C ARG A 154 12.34 -9.37 12.48
N LYS A 155 13.07 -9.71 13.55
CA LYS A 155 14.26 -10.57 13.44
C LYS A 155 13.98 -11.96 12.88
N GLU A 156 12.73 -12.41 12.92
CA GLU A 156 12.27 -13.66 12.31
C GLU A 156 12.08 -13.51 10.77
N LEU A 157 11.94 -12.27 10.28
CA LEU A 157 11.85 -11.94 8.85
C LEU A 157 13.25 -11.82 8.25
N ARG A 158 13.67 -12.86 7.55
CA ARG A 158 14.95 -12.93 6.84
C ARG A 158 14.84 -12.32 5.43
N TYR A 159 14.63 -11.01 5.36
CA TYR A 159 14.50 -10.28 4.09
C TYR A 159 15.73 -10.46 3.17
N GLU A 160 16.91 -10.55 3.77
CA GLU A 160 18.16 -10.83 3.08
C GLU A 160 18.19 -12.20 2.40
N CYS A 161 17.46 -13.18 2.95
CA CYS A 161 17.34 -14.52 2.36
C CYS A 161 16.46 -14.50 1.11
N ILE A 162 15.35 -13.75 1.14
CA ILE A 162 14.38 -13.68 0.04
C ILE A 162 15.08 -13.27 -1.27
N GLY A 163 15.80 -12.15 -1.26
CA GLY A 163 16.51 -11.68 -2.44
C GLY A 163 17.95 -12.20 -2.59
N GLY A 164 18.52 -12.77 -1.52
CA GLY A 164 19.89 -13.31 -1.51
C GLY A 164 20.05 -14.54 -2.39
N GLU A 165 19.10 -15.48 -2.29
CA GLU A 165 19.15 -16.82 -2.89
C GLU A 165 17.95 -17.11 -3.80
N VAL A 166 17.39 -16.07 -4.43
CA VAL A 166 16.18 -16.17 -5.26
C VAL A 166 16.29 -17.24 -6.34
N GLU A 167 17.42 -17.37 -7.04
CA GLU A 167 17.59 -18.41 -8.06
C GLU A 167 17.57 -19.82 -7.46
N HIS A 168 18.02 -19.99 -6.20
CA HIS A 168 18.06 -21.30 -5.57
C HIS A 168 16.65 -21.79 -5.19
N TRP A 169 15.88 -20.95 -4.49
CA TRP A 169 14.55 -21.36 -4.03
C TRP A 169 13.49 -21.30 -5.14
N THR A 170 13.70 -20.53 -6.22
CA THR A 170 12.79 -20.50 -7.38
C THR A 170 13.06 -21.59 -8.43
N LYS A 171 14.17 -22.32 -8.36
CA LYS A 171 14.64 -23.22 -9.43
C LYS A 171 13.61 -24.25 -9.91
N ASN A 172 12.76 -24.76 -9.01
CA ASN A 172 11.76 -25.77 -9.33
C ASN A 172 10.42 -25.16 -9.80
N CYS A 173 10.30 -23.83 -9.77
CA CYS A 173 9.10 -23.10 -10.13
C CYS A 173 9.31 -22.22 -11.38
N THR A 174 10.47 -22.29 -12.02
CA THR A 174 10.84 -21.40 -13.15
C THR A 174 9.78 -21.41 -14.25
N ASP A 175 9.30 -22.58 -14.65
CA ASP A 175 8.27 -22.68 -15.70
C ASP A 175 6.95 -21.98 -15.29
N VAL A 176 6.52 -22.15 -14.05
CA VAL A 176 5.29 -21.52 -13.53
C VAL A 176 5.46 -20.00 -13.42
N ILE A 177 6.64 -19.55 -13.00
CA ILE A 177 7.00 -18.13 -12.91
C ILE A 177 7.01 -17.49 -14.30
N ASP A 178 7.60 -18.16 -15.29
CA ASP A 178 7.68 -17.65 -16.66
C ASP A 178 6.29 -17.60 -17.30
N VAL A 179 5.46 -18.64 -17.13
CA VAL A 179 4.05 -18.63 -17.58
C VAL A 179 3.25 -17.49 -16.96
N TYR A 180 3.42 -17.24 -15.66
CA TYR A 180 2.78 -16.09 -15.00
C TYR A 180 3.26 -14.77 -15.59
N ASN A 181 4.57 -14.57 -15.70
CA ASN A 181 5.16 -13.33 -16.20
C ASN A 181 4.76 -13.03 -17.66
N GLU A 182 4.75 -14.05 -18.52
CA GLU A 182 4.30 -13.95 -19.91
C GLU A 182 2.81 -13.63 -19.98
N THR A 183 1.98 -14.31 -19.20
CA THR A 183 0.53 -14.05 -19.12
C THR A 183 0.28 -12.61 -18.67
N ARG A 184 0.96 -12.17 -17.62
CA ARG A 184 0.85 -10.80 -17.10
C ARG A 184 1.19 -9.77 -18.17
N TRP A 185 2.30 -9.96 -18.89
CA TRP A 185 2.71 -9.03 -19.94
C TRP A 185 1.73 -8.99 -21.12
N ALA A 186 1.32 -10.16 -21.62
CA ALA A 186 0.38 -10.27 -22.73
C ALA A 186 -0.99 -9.68 -22.37
N VAL A 187 -1.52 -10.01 -21.19
CA VAL A 187 -2.80 -9.49 -20.71
C VAL A 187 -2.73 -7.98 -20.48
N ASN A 188 -1.65 -7.45 -19.88
CA ASN A 188 -1.53 -6.00 -19.67
C ASN A 188 -1.51 -5.23 -21.00
N LYS A 189 -0.92 -5.80 -22.05
CA LYS A 189 -0.99 -5.23 -23.39
C LYS A 189 -2.42 -5.22 -23.94
N GLU A 190 -3.18 -6.31 -23.79
CA GLU A 190 -4.58 -6.37 -24.23
C GLU A 190 -5.48 -5.41 -23.43
N ILE A 191 -5.31 -5.35 -22.11
CA ILE A 191 -6.02 -4.42 -21.23
C ILE A 191 -5.76 -2.97 -21.66
N ALA A 192 -4.50 -2.61 -21.91
CA ALA A 192 -4.15 -1.27 -22.36
C ALA A 192 -4.82 -0.93 -23.71
N GLN A 193 -4.88 -1.88 -24.65
CA GLN A 193 -5.57 -1.67 -25.93
C GLN A 193 -7.08 -1.47 -25.76
N ILE A 194 -7.73 -2.27 -24.91
CA ILE A 194 -9.17 -2.12 -24.61
C ILE A 194 -9.41 -0.76 -23.95
N HIS A 195 -8.60 -0.40 -22.96
CA HIS A 195 -8.76 0.84 -22.22
C HIS A 195 -8.56 2.07 -23.11
N ILE A 196 -7.45 2.14 -23.86
CA ILE A 196 -7.17 3.24 -24.80
C ILE A 196 -8.28 3.37 -25.84
N SER A 197 -8.67 2.27 -26.51
CA SER A 197 -9.73 2.33 -27.53
C SER A 197 -11.10 2.75 -26.96
N THR A 198 -11.38 2.40 -25.71
CA THR A 198 -12.60 2.81 -25.00
C THR A 198 -12.57 4.31 -24.70
N VAL A 199 -11.45 4.81 -24.16
CA VAL A 199 -11.27 6.24 -23.86
C VAL A 199 -11.34 7.08 -25.14
N ASP A 200 -10.65 6.67 -26.21
CA ASP A 200 -10.66 7.37 -27.50
C ASP A 200 -12.07 7.42 -28.11
N TYR A 201 -12.82 6.32 -28.00
CA TYR A 201 -14.20 6.26 -28.50
C TYR A 201 -15.11 7.19 -27.70
N VAL A 202 -15.03 7.19 -26.37
CA VAL A 202 -15.79 8.10 -25.52
C VAL A 202 -15.43 9.56 -25.82
N ASP A 203 -14.15 9.89 -25.92
CA ASP A 203 -13.68 11.23 -26.28
C ASP A 203 -14.28 11.69 -27.62
N SER A 204 -14.31 10.81 -28.63
CA SER A 204 -14.93 11.11 -29.93
C SER A 204 -16.44 11.39 -29.84
N LEU A 205 -17.16 10.70 -28.95
CA LEU A 205 -18.59 10.90 -28.72
C LEU A 205 -18.87 12.19 -27.95
N THR A 206 -17.96 12.58 -27.05
CA THR A 206 -18.17 13.72 -26.15
C THR A 206 -17.63 15.05 -26.67
N LYS A 207 -16.76 15.03 -27.68
CA LYS A 207 -16.08 16.22 -28.24
C LYS A 207 -16.97 17.39 -28.63
N SER A 208 -18.19 17.12 -29.10
CA SER A 208 -19.13 18.14 -29.57
C SER A 208 -20.29 18.40 -28.62
N LEU A 209 -20.30 17.78 -27.42
CA LEU A 209 -21.40 17.93 -26.48
C LEU A 209 -21.29 19.24 -25.73
N ASN A 210 -22.41 19.96 -25.66
CA ASN A 210 -22.55 21.09 -24.76
C ASN A 210 -22.99 20.57 -23.37
N PRO A 211 -22.16 20.71 -22.32
CA PRO A 211 -22.50 20.22 -20.97
C PRO A 211 -23.69 20.93 -20.33
N HIS A 212 -24.15 22.05 -20.90
CA HIS A 212 -25.33 22.78 -20.44
C HIS A 212 -26.64 22.34 -21.12
N ASP A 213 -26.57 21.53 -22.18
CA ASP A 213 -27.74 20.97 -22.83
C ASP A 213 -28.15 19.65 -22.14
N LYS A 214 -29.12 19.75 -21.22
CA LYS A 214 -29.60 18.60 -20.43
C LYS A 214 -30.22 17.50 -21.29
N GLU A 215 -30.79 17.82 -22.45
CA GLU A 215 -31.42 16.83 -23.33
C GLU A 215 -30.37 15.94 -24.02
N GLN A 216 -29.19 16.49 -24.30
CA GLN A 216 -28.07 15.74 -24.87
C GLN A 216 -27.16 15.11 -23.80
N PHE A 217 -27.00 15.78 -22.65
CA PHE A 217 -26.06 15.38 -21.63
C PHE A 217 -26.45 14.07 -20.91
N VAL A 218 -27.72 13.92 -20.49
CA VAL A 218 -28.16 12.74 -19.73
C VAL A 218 -28.08 11.45 -20.56
N PRO A 219 -28.60 11.39 -21.81
CA PRO A 219 -28.46 10.19 -22.64
C PRO A 219 -27.00 9.83 -22.93
N THR A 220 -26.15 10.83 -23.13
CA THR A 220 -24.73 10.59 -23.38
C THR A 220 -24.02 10.06 -22.13
N LYS A 221 -24.32 10.58 -20.95
CA LYS A 221 -23.78 10.05 -19.69
C LYS A 221 -24.10 8.55 -19.53
N ILE A 222 -25.36 8.16 -19.74
CA ILE A 222 -25.79 6.75 -19.67
C ILE A 222 -25.04 5.90 -20.72
N LEU A 223 -24.86 6.43 -21.93
CA LEU A 223 -24.11 5.75 -22.99
C LEU A 223 -22.64 5.55 -22.62
N VAL A 224 -21.98 6.60 -22.09
CA VAL A 224 -20.57 6.54 -21.64
C VAL A 224 -20.41 5.52 -20.52
N GLU A 225 -21.30 5.55 -19.51
CA GLU A 225 -21.30 4.54 -18.43
C GLU A 225 -21.47 3.11 -18.99
N SER A 226 -22.35 2.91 -19.97
CA SER A 226 -22.54 1.61 -20.61
C SER A 226 -21.30 1.13 -21.38
N ILE A 227 -20.63 2.03 -22.09
CA ILE A 227 -19.40 1.75 -22.84
C ILE A 227 -18.29 1.32 -21.88
N PHE A 228 -18.03 2.11 -20.83
CA PHE A 228 -17.01 1.78 -19.83
C PHE A 228 -17.35 0.49 -19.10
N ARG A 229 -18.59 0.28 -18.63
CA ARG A 229 -18.96 -0.98 -17.95
C ARG A 229 -18.68 -2.22 -18.80
N LYS A 230 -19.00 -2.19 -20.09
CA LYS A 230 -18.69 -3.31 -21.00
C LYS A 230 -17.19 -3.55 -21.13
N ALA A 231 -16.40 -2.48 -21.25
CA ALA A 231 -14.94 -2.57 -21.32
C ALA A 231 -14.34 -3.12 -20.01
N LEU A 232 -14.79 -2.61 -18.87
CA LEU A 232 -14.33 -3.00 -17.55
C LEU A 232 -14.64 -4.47 -17.23
N VAL A 233 -15.82 -4.98 -17.59
CA VAL A 233 -16.15 -6.42 -17.45
C VAL A 233 -15.17 -7.28 -18.25
N ARG A 234 -14.83 -6.86 -19.48
CA ARG A 234 -13.85 -7.58 -20.30
C ARG A 234 -12.45 -7.53 -19.69
N ILE A 235 -12.05 -6.36 -19.17
CA ILE A 235 -10.76 -6.18 -18.50
C ILE A 235 -10.70 -7.06 -17.24
N ALA A 236 -11.73 -7.07 -16.41
CA ALA A 236 -11.81 -7.89 -15.21
C ALA A 236 -11.62 -9.38 -15.55
N ALA A 237 -12.31 -9.90 -16.57
CA ALA A 237 -12.13 -11.28 -17.02
C ALA A 237 -10.69 -11.60 -17.47
N LEU A 238 -9.98 -10.63 -18.06
CA LEU A 238 -8.56 -10.78 -18.39
C LEU A 238 -7.69 -10.76 -17.13
N GLU A 239 -8.00 -9.91 -16.15
CA GLU A 239 -7.34 -9.90 -14.86
C GLU A 239 -7.51 -11.21 -14.09
N GLY A 240 -8.69 -11.84 -14.18
CA GLY A 240 -8.94 -13.18 -13.64
C GLY A 240 -7.93 -14.22 -14.14
N LYS A 241 -7.52 -14.15 -15.41
CA LYS A 241 -6.45 -15.01 -15.96
C LYS A 241 -5.10 -14.74 -15.28
N LYS A 242 -4.75 -13.47 -15.05
CA LYS A 242 -3.53 -13.10 -14.33
C LYS A 242 -3.57 -13.61 -12.89
N CYS A 243 -4.68 -13.42 -12.19
CA CYS A 243 -4.87 -13.87 -10.80
C CYS A 243 -4.80 -15.40 -10.67
N SER A 244 -5.35 -16.14 -11.63
CA SER A 244 -5.19 -17.61 -11.68
C SER A 244 -3.71 -18.00 -11.78
N ARG A 245 -2.94 -17.39 -12.70
CA ARG A 245 -1.51 -17.68 -12.84
C ARG A 245 -0.69 -17.23 -11.63
N LEU A 246 -1.05 -16.10 -11.03
CA LEU A 246 -0.46 -15.63 -9.78
C LEU A 246 -0.67 -16.64 -8.66
N SER A 247 -1.88 -17.20 -8.54
CA SER A 247 -2.20 -18.24 -7.56
C SER A 247 -1.33 -19.48 -7.74
N ASP A 248 -1.19 -19.96 -8.98
CA ASP A 248 -0.35 -21.12 -9.30
C ASP A 248 1.11 -20.87 -8.95
N MET A 249 1.63 -19.69 -9.29
CA MET A 249 2.99 -19.28 -8.97
C MET A 249 3.21 -19.21 -7.45
N ILE A 250 2.32 -18.55 -6.70
CA ILE A 250 2.39 -18.44 -5.23
C ILE A 250 2.40 -19.84 -4.60
N LYS A 251 1.49 -20.73 -5.03
CA LYS A 251 1.43 -22.13 -4.54
C LYS A 251 2.75 -22.87 -4.77
N CYS A 252 3.43 -22.61 -5.88
CA CYS A 252 4.73 -23.23 -6.16
C CYS A 252 5.85 -22.65 -5.28
N ILE A 253 5.96 -21.33 -5.20
CA ILE A 253 7.12 -20.69 -4.57
C ILE A 253 7.06 -20.68 -3.04
N THR A 254 5.88 -20.62 -2.44
CA THR A 254 5.73 -20.45 -0.99
C THR A 254 6.39 -21.60 -0.20
N PRO A 255 6.15 -22.90 -0.51
CA PRO A 255 6.81 -23.99 0.20
C PRO A 255 8.33 -24.00 0.03
N ALA A 256 8.82 -23.64 -1.17
CA ALA A 256 10.24 -23.59 -1.45
C ALA A 256 10.94 -22.46 -0.67
N LEU A 257 10.31 -21.29 -0.61
CA LEU A 257 10.81 -20.15 0.15
C LEU A 257 10.71 -20.40 1.66
N GLU A 258 9.65 -21.04 2.14
CA GLU A 258 9.50 -21.40 3.56
C GLU A 258 10.61 -22.35 4.00
N LYS A 259 10.94 -23.36 3.18
CA LYS A 259 12.04 -24.28 3.45
C LYS A 259 13.40 -23.58 3.52
N GLN A 260 13.61 -22.56 2.68
CA GLN A 260 14.91 -21.87 2.58
C GLN A 260 15.07 -20.73 3.60
N CYS A 261 14.04 -19.91 3.74
CA CYS A 261 14.09 -18.63 4.46
C CYS A 261 13.19 -18.58 5.69
N GLY A 262 12.38 -19.61 5.95
CA GLY A 262 11.44 -19.70 7.06
C GLY A 262 10.04 -19.20 6.71
N ALA A 263 9.05 -19.69 7.47
CA ALA A 263 7.63 -19.36 7.27
C ALA A 263 7.32 -17.85 7.33
N PRO A 264 7.91 -17.06 8.26
CA PRO A 264 7.66 -15.61 8.30
C PRO A 264 8.06 -14.89 7.02
N SER A 265 9.22 -15.21 6.44
CA SER A 265 9.68 -14.64 5.16
C SER A 265 8.81 -15.04 3.99
N ALA A 266 8.34 -16.30 3.96
CA ALA A 266 7.46 -16.79 2.91
C ALA A 266 6.10 -16.09 2.92
N GLU A 267 5.51 -15.89 4.10
CA GLU A 267 4.26 -15.16 4.26
C GLU A 267 4.45 -13.66 3.94
N ALA A 268 5.55 -13.04 4.37
CA ALA A 268 5.86 -11.64 4.03
C ALA A 268 5.96 -11.41 2.51
N LEU A 269 6.65 -12.30 1.77
CA LEU A 269 6.71 -12.19 0.31
C LEU A 269 5.32 -12.38 -0.32
N LYS A 270 4.57 -13.38 0.14
CA LYS A 270 3.21 -13.64 -0.37
C LYS A 270 2.29 -12.43 -0.16
N ILE A 271 2.30 -11.83 1.03
CA ILE A 271 1.56 -10.59 1.31
C ILE A 271 2.03 -9.48 0.37
N SER A 272 3.34 -9.30 0.19
CA SER A 272 3.91 -8.27 -0.70
C SER A 272 3.50 -8.44 -2.18
N LEU A 273 3.20 -9.67 -2.62
CA LEU A 273 2.73 -9.96 -3.98
C LEU A 273 1.23 -9.71 -4.16
N LEU A 274 0.44 -9.83 -3.08
CA LEU A 274 -1.02 -9.72 -3.12
C LEU A 274 -1.51 -8.30 -2.81
N VAL A 275 -0.91 -7.63 -1.84
CA VAL A 275 -1.38 -6.31 -1.36
C VAL A 275 -1.34 -5.28 -2.48
N GLY A 276 -2.52 -4.78 -2.83
CA GLY A 276 -2.70 -3.79 -3.90
C GLY A 276 -2.27 -4.31 -5.27
N TYR A 277 -2.34 -5.62 -5.51
CA TYR A 277 -1.99 -6.24 -6.79
C TYR A 277 -2.78 -5.63 -7.95
N LEU A 278 -4.12 -5.63 -7.87
CA LEU A 278 -4.97 -5.10 -8.94
C LEU A 278 -4.73 -3.61 -9.17
N LYS A 279 -4.74 -2.81 -8.10
CA LYS A 279 -4.42 -1.38 -8.16
C LYS A 279 -3.08 -1.10 -8.85
N GLN A 280 -2.05 -1.88 -8.53
CA GLN A 280 -0.73 -1.75 -9.18
C GLN A 280 -0.77 -2.12 -10.66
N GLU A 281 -1.49 -3.18 -11.03
CA GLU A 281 -1.59 -3.62 -12.42
C GLU A 281 -2.41 -2.66 -13.28
N ARG A 282 -3.47 -2.08 -12.71
CA ARG A 282 -4.36 -1.12 -13.37
C ARG A 282 -3.69 0.24 -13.55
N LYS A 283 -2.86 0.66 -12.59
CA LYS A 283 -2.37 2.05 -12.45
C LYS A 283 -3.54 3.01 -12.18
N ASP A 284 -3.20 4.24 -11.83
CA ASP A 284 -4.16 5.20 -11.27
C ASP A 284 -5.36 5.50 -12.19
N GLU A 285 -5.13 5.62 -13.50
CA GLU A 285 -6.20 6.00 -14.44
C GLU A 285 -7.24 4.89 -14.67
N LEU A 286 -6.80 3.64 -14.88
CA LEU A 286 -7.75 2.54 -15.05
C LEU A 286 -8.43 2.21 -13.71
N GLU A 287 -7.71 2.29 -12.60
CA GLU A 287 -8.28 2.12 -11.26
C GLU A 287 -9.39 3.14 -11.00
N ALA A 288 -9.16 4.42 -11.30
CA ALA A 288 -10.17 5.47 -11.17
C ALA A 288 -11.43 5.20 -12.02
N HIS A 289 -11.28 4.56 -13.19
CA HIS A 289 -12.44 4.14 -13.99
C HIS A 289 -13.17 2.94 -13.40
N PHE A 290 -12.47 1.97 -12.80
CA PHE A 290 -13.11 0.90 -12.04
C PHE A 290 -13.94 1.47 -10.88
N GLU A 291 -13.37 2.37 -10.08
CA GLU A 291 -14.06 3.03 -8.97
C GLU A 291 -15.24 3.89 -9.48
N GLY A 292 -14.99 4.74 -10.48
CA GLY A 292 -15.95 5.72 -10.98
C GLY A 292 -17.15 5.11 -11.72
N PHE A 293 -16.98 3.95 -12.37
CA PHE A 293 -18.04 3.27 -13.12
C PHE A 293 -18.62 2.03 -12.43
N ALA A 294 -18.22 1.78 -11.18
CA ALA A 294 -18.57 0.59 -10.40
C ALA A 294 -18.21 -0.71 -11.15
N GLY A 295 -16.98 -0.78 -11.65
CA GLY A 295 -16.40 -2.00 -12.20
C GLY A 295 -16.19 -3.03 -11.09
N GLU A 296 -16.55 -4.28 -11.37
CA GLU A 296 -16.37 -5.39 -10.44
C GLU A 296 -15.08 -6.17 -10.76
N ASP A 297 -14.40 -6.62 -9.71
CA ASP A 297 -13.25 -7.50 -9.85
C ASP A 297 -13.68 -8.93 -10.20
N ASP A 298 -12.83 -9.64 -10.96
CA ASP A 298 -13.09 -11.04 -11.28
C ASP A 298 -13.02 -11.93 -10.01
N PRO A 299 -13.92 -12.92 -9.85
CA PRO A 299 -13.92 -13.82 -8.70
C PRO A 299 -12.60 -14.55 -8.44
N LEU A 300 -11.79 -14.80 -9.46
CA LEU A 300 -10.47 -15.41 -9.30
C LEU A 300 -9.48 -14.48 -8.60
N CYS A 301 -9.64 -13.17 -8.77
CA CYS A 301 -8.87 -12.17 -8.05
C CYS A 301 -9.42 -11.98 -6.63
N THR A 302 -10.75 -11.93 -6.46
CA THR A 302 -11.35 -11.81 -5.13
C THR A 302 -11.17 -13.08 -4.27
N ALA A 303 -10.89 -14.24 -4.88
CA ALA A 303 -10.50 -15.43 -4.13
C ALA A 303 -9.10 -15.30 -3.47
N LEU A 304 -8.26 -14.39 -3.95
CA LEU A 304 -6.95 -14.07 -3.37
C LEU A 304 -7.03 -12.97 -2.28
N HIS A 305 -8.22 -12.40 -2.08
CA HIS A 305 -8.55 -11.17 -1.34
C HIS A 305 -8.41 -11.23 0.17
N LYS A 306 -7.97 -12.35 0.77
CA LYS A 306 -7.52 -12.27 2.17
C LYS A 306 -6.34 -11.29 2.32
N TYR A 307 -5.69 -10.91 1.20
CA TYR A 307 -4.57 -9.97 1.14
C TYR A 307 -4.50 -9.08 -0.12
N ILE A 308 -5.50 -9.08 -1.02
CA ILE A 308 -5.63 -8.09 -2.12
C ILE A 308 -6.52 -6.96 -1.64
#